data_AF-A0ABD0LDL1-F1
#
_entry.id   AF-A0ABD0LDL1-F1
#
_cell.length_a   1.000
_cell.length_b   1.000
_cell.length_c   1.000
_cell.angle_alpha   90.00
_cell.angle_beta   90.00
_cell.angle_gamma   90.00
#
_symmetry.space_group_name_H-M   'P 1'
#
loop_
_entity.id
_entity.type
_entity.pdbx_description
1 polymer ?
#
loop_
_entity_poly.entity_id
_entity_poly.type
_entity_poly.pdbx_seq_one_letter_code
_entity_poly.pdbx_strand_id
1 'polypeptide(L)'
;MGAVNSCCIPRHHGEVHQNGKGSKFKGHRRNLSATFNLSNLEDDSESQNYVNINAATEEELMTLPGIHRTIAKNIVDYRRQIGGFRRVEDLALVSGVGAEKLSRIRCDISIGLRPAPGSRDSSLRGSRVDGDSVRDQKGSRGANSQQSLINVNTANIFQLIKINGIGMVLAENIVTYREKNGPFSTLDDLVKVKGIGNGILSAIRPYLTVDASSASPPPSSPPPPSNHRLLNGGTRIPGKTAVIDDNPMPLSDYQRRSMTSIENLMELLGPMAQVPKRPQISEPFKFRHKDRPAVRLASWNLQQCSLDKVTNPGVKDVICMTILENGFGIVAVQELSHDKALEEICQELNQPTLPNVKHWSGHRGKWKCAVSQVAGRMFRSVEYNGFLYDSSQKIELVSASLLEKENGKAPFARMPYLGFFRVNGQLDCVVVSLHLKATGLMGEDLDRTKAEVATMSDVLECLRHHVKGEEDVILAGDFNLTPNNKEFDNLRARGFLNCIDSNTPTNISLKNQEGSKTYDNIWISRQTQKVWTGNSGVVREGLSSPWIPNGWQWGGIVSDHCPIFTELYVDKDLDRGDIGVGAEGIRFIVGADP
;
A
#
# COMPACT_ATOMS: atom_id res chain seq x y z
N MET A 1 -0.38 28.69 -59.88
CA MET A 1 1.01 29.16 -60.13
C MET A 1 1.81 28.76 -58.90
N GLY A 2 2.48 27.60 -58.85
CA GLY A 2 3.71 27.20 -59.55
C GLY A 2 4.75 26.91 -58.45
N ALA A 3 4.95 25.64 -58.07
CA ALA A 3 6.05 24.77 -58.54
C ALA A 3 7.34 24.97 -57.70
N VAL A 4 7.60 24.11 -56.70
CA VAL A 4 8.48 22.90 -56.68
C VAL A 4 9.99 23.16 -56.59
N ASN A 5 10.65 22.46 -55.66
CA ASN A 5 11.76 21.59 -56.03
C ASN A 5 11.95 20.42 -55.04
N SER A 6 11.95 19.24 -55.64
CA SER A 6 12.26 17.91 -55.13
C SER A 6 13.55 17.45 -55.81
N CYS A 7 14.34 16.58 -55.17
CA CYS A 7 15.24 15.64 -55.84
C CYS A 7 15.59 14.54 -54.81
N CYS A 8 14.99 13.35 -54.81
CA CYS A 8 15.07 12.19 -55.73
C CYS A 8 16.03 11.09 -55.24
N ILE A 9 15.47 9.88 -55.23
CA ILE A 9 15.98 8.54 -54.89
C ILE A 9 16.79 7.98 -56.09
N PRO A 10 17.44 6.80 -56.00
CA PRO A 10 16.74 5.61 -56.53
C PRO A 10 16.93 4.31 -55.73
N ARG A 11 15.86 3.49 -55.78
CA ARG A 11 15.82 2.05 -55.47
C ARG A 11 16.25 1.27 -56.72
N HIS A 12 16.79 0.06 -56.54
CA HIS A 12 16.76 -0.98 -57.57
C HIS A 12 16.11 -2.26 -57.04
N HIS A 13 15.22 -2.81 -57.87
CA HIS A 13 14.45 -4.05 -57.76
C HIS A 13 15.15 -5.23 -58.47
N GLY A 14 14.74 -6.47 -58.14
CA GLY A 14 14.88 -7.70 -58.95
C GLY A 14 15.14 -8.94 -58.08
N GLU A 15 14.12 -9.69 -57.64
CA GLU A 15 13.41 -10.83 -58.28
C GLU A 15 14.04 -12.24 -58.09
N VAL A 16 13.31 -13.03 -57.29
CA VAL A 16 12.96 -14.48 -57.35
C VAL A 16 13.92 -15.51 -57.97
N HIS A 17 14.34 -16.50 -57.17
CA HIS A 17 14.17 -17.94 -57.50
C HIS A 17 14.33 -18.87 -56.28
N GLN A 18 13.49 -19.91 -56.24
CA GLN A 18 13.41 -20.99 -55.24
C GLN A 18 14.56 -22.00 -55.36
N ASN A 19 15.13 -22.46 -54.24
CA ASN A 19 15.18 -23.89 -53.87
C ASN A 19 15.86 -24.08 -52.49
N GLY A 20 15.33 -25.03 -51.71
CA GLY A 20 15.65 -25.21 -50.30
C GLY A 20 16.95 -25.95 -49.98
N LYS A 21 17.40 -25.80 -48.73
CA LYS A 21 17.78 -26.83 -47.75
C LYS A 21 18.28 -26.14 -46.48
N GLY A 22 17.90 -26.68 -45.33
CA GLY A 22 18.02 -26.02 -44.03
C GLY A 22 19.44 -25.87 -43.48
N SER A 23 19.59 -24.95 -42.54
CA SER A 23 20.40 -25.12 -41.31
C SER A 23 20.18 -23.92 -40.39
N LYS A 24 20.11 -24.20 -39.08
CA LYS A 24 20.01 -23.25 -37.96
C LYS A 24 21.15 -22.23 -38.02
N PHE A 25 20.94 -20.94 -37.71
CA PHE A 25 21.96 -20.14 -37.01
C PHE A 25 21.40 -18.93 -36.24
N LYS A 26 22.09 -18.67 -35.12
CA LYS A 26 21.87 -17.75 -34.00
C LYS A 26 21.81 -16.26 -34.37
N GLY A 27 21.02 -15.53 -33.56
CA GLY A 27 20.95 -14.07 -33.57
C GLY A 27 22.25 -13.38 -33.12
N HIS A 28 22.52 -12.24 -33.78
CA HIS A 28 23.62 -11.32 -33.51
C HIS A 28 23.40 -10.53 -32.21
N ARG A 29 24.39 -10.59 -31.30
CA ARG A 29 24.64 -9.56 -30.29
C ARG A 29 25.50 -8.46 -30.93
N ARG A 30 25.15 -7.19 -30.72
CA ARG A 30 26.04 -6.04 -30.99
C ARG A 30 26.75 -5.63 -29.70
N ASN A 31 28.04 -5.38 -29.87
CA ASN A 31 29.07 -5.13 -28.86
C ASN A 31 28.93 -3.77 -28.18
N LEU A 32 29.28 -3.71 -26.90
CA LEU A 32 29.89 -2.53 -26.27
C LEU A 32 31.29 -2.93 -25.74
N SER A 33 32.27 -2.15 -26.19
CA SER A 33 33.71 -2.11 -25.89
C SER A 33 34.01 -2.21 -24.39
N ALA A 34 34.84 -3.16 -23.92
CA ALA A 34 36.31 -3.21 -24.00
C ALA A 34 37.03 -2.31 -22.98
N THR A 35 37.14 -2.80 -21.75
CA THR A 35 38.43 -2.88 -21.02
C THR A 35 38.31 -4.02 -20.00
N PHE A 36 38.60 -5.25 -20.44
CA PHE A 36 38.73 -6.44 -19.61
C PHE A 36 40.15 -6.96 -19.79
N ASN A 37 40.89 -7.15 -18.70
CA ASN A 37 42.02 -8.07 -18.68
C ASN A 37 41.45 -9.47 -18.41
N LEU A 38 41.42 -10.29 -19.46
CA LEU A 38 41.23 -11.74 -19.38
C LEU A 38 42.60 -12.40 -19.45
N SER A 39 42.99 -13.09 -18.38
CA SER A 39 43.98 -14.16 -18.45
C SER A 39 43.45 -15.33 -17.65
N ASN A 40 42.71 -16.19 -18.36
CA ASN A 40 42.88 -17.65 -18.42
C ASN A 40 41.55 -18.30 -18.82
N LEU A 41 41.44 -18.60 -20.11
CA LEU A 41 40.59 -19.68 -20.60
C LEU A 41 41.53 -20.84 -20.92
N GLU A 42 41.17 -22.02 -20.42
CA GLU A 42 41.00 -23.27 -21.18
C GLU A 42 40.98 -24.45 -20.20
N ASP A 43 39.80 -25.06 -19.99
CA ASP A 43 39.60 -26.48 -20.32
C ASP A 43 38.09 -26.84 -20.29
N ASP A 44 37.66 -27.63 -21.28
CA ASP A 44 36.29 -28.05 -21.53
C ASP A 44 35.90 -29.23 -20.61
N SER A 45 34.96 -28.98 -19.69
CA SER A 45 34.06 -30.00 -19.14
C SER A 45 32.76 -29.33 -18.69
N GLU A 46 31.61 -29.92 -19.02
CA GLU A 46 30.25 -29.42 -18.71
C GLU A 46 30.03 -29.14 -17.21
N SER A 47 30.50 -27.98 -16.77
CA SER A 47 30.27 -27.45 -15.45
C SER A 47 28.99 -26.62 -15.53
N GLN A 48 27.86 -27.20 -15.15
CA GLN A 48 26.64 -26.43 -14.88
C GLN A 48 27.02 -25.25 -13.97
N ASN A 49 26.94 -24.04 -14.51
CA ASN A 49 27.52 -22.84 -13.92
C ASN A 49 26.54 -22.26 -12.89
N TYR A 50 26.47 -22.90 -11.71
CA TYR A 50 25.61 -22.45 -10.62
C TYR A 50 26.14 -21.16 -10.00
N VAL A 51 25.28 -20.16 -9.85
CA VAL A 51 25.62 -18.89 -9.21
C VAL A 51 25.58 -19.04 -7.69
N ASN A 52 26.72 -18.86 -7.02
CA ASN A 52 26.77 -18.92 -5.55
C ASN A 52 26.16 -17.65 -4.94
N ILE A 53 24.99 -17.75 -4.30
CA ILE A 53 24.25 -16.59 -3.79
C ILE A 53 24.94 -15.86 -2.63
N ASN A 54 25.90 -16.50 -1.96
CA ASN A 54 26.68 -15.88 -0.89
C ASN A 54 27.94 -15.16 -1.39
N ALA A 55 28.49 -15.59 -2.53
CA ALA A 55 29.73 -15.06 -3.08
C ALA A 55 29.51 -14.16 -4.31
N ALA A 56 28.45 -14.39 -5.08
CA ALA A 56 28.21 -13.74 -6.37
C ALA A 56 28.07 -12.22 -6.24
N THR A 57 28.65 -11.49 -7.19
CA THR A 57 28.46 -10.05 -7.38
C THR A 57 27.04 -9.73 -7.84
N GLU A 58 26.64 -8.45 -7.80
CA GLU A 58 25.32 -8.05 -8.30
C GLU A 58 25.17 -8.39 -9.79
N GLU A 59 26.25 -8.22 -10.55
CA GLU A 59 26.34 -8.52 -11.98
C GLU A 59 26.19 -10.02 -12.28
N GLU A 60 26.79 -10.89 -11.46
CA GLU A 60 26.65 -12.35 -11.57
C GLU A 60 25.26 -12.83 -11.14
N LEU A 61 24.62 -12.18 -10.15
CA LEU A 61 23.24 -12.48 -9.79
C LEU A 61 22.26 -12.07 -10.89
N MET A 62 22.56 -11.01 -11.64
CA MET A 62 21.74 -10.54 -12.76
C MET A 62 21.72 -11.48 -13.97
N THR A 63 22.59 -12.49 -14.03
CA THR A 63 22.54 -13.51 -15.09
C THR A 63 21.43 -14.53 -14.86
N LEU A 64 20.83 -14.57 -13.67
CA LEU A 64 19.75 -15.48 -13.30
C LEU A 64 18.40 -15.01 -13.88
N PRO A 65 17.56 -15.93 -14.39
CA PRO A 65 16.32 -15.56 -15.08
C PRO A 65 15.34 -14.83 -14.16
N GLY A 66 15.02 -13.58 -14.51
CA GLY A 66 14.09 -12.73 -13.74
C GLY A 66 14.72 -11.96 -12.58
N ILE A 67 16.05 -12.03 -12.41
CA ILE A 67 16.82 -11.21 -11.48
C ILE A 67 17.38 -9.99 -12.21
N HIS A 68 16.80 -8.81 -11.97
CA HIS A 68 17.33 -7.53 -12.45
C HIS A 68 18.10 -6.82 -11.34
N ARG A 69 18.83 -5.74 -11.67
CA ARG A 69 19.74 -5.02 -10.76
C ARG A 69 19.18 -4.76 -9.35
N THR A 70 17.93 -4.31 -9.24
CA THR A 70 17.26 -4.09 -7.94
C THR A 70 17.14 -5.36 -7.10
N ILE A 71 16.81 -6.51 -7.69
CA ILE A 71 16.67 -7.77 -6.95
C ILE A 71 18.05 -8.32 -6.59
N ALA A 72 19.02 -8.24 -7.50
CA ALA A 72 20.40 -8.62 -7.23
C ALA A 72 20.96 -7.84 -6.03
N LYS A 73 20.75 -6.53 -5.99
CA LYS A 73 21.10 -5.68 -4.86
C LYS A 73 20.39 -6.10 -3.56
N ASN A 74 19.08 -6.35 -3.60
CA ASN A 74 18.32 -6.82 -2.43
C ASN A 74 18.86 -8.16 -1.89
N ILE A 75 19.29 -9.07 -2.76
CA ILE A 75 19.91 -10.34 -2.38
C ILE A 75 21.25 -10.08 -1.67
N VAL A 76 22.07 -9.15 -2.18
CA VAL A 76 23.37 -8.77 -1.58
C VAL A 76 23.20 -8.03 -0.25
N ASP A 77 22.23 -7.13 -0.14
CA ASP A 77 21.98 -6.38 1.09
C ASP A 77 21.41 -7.31 2.17
N TYR A 78 20.44 -8.15 1.80
CA TYR A 78 19.87 -9.13 2.71
C TYR A 78 20.89 -10.17 3.18
N ARG A 79 21.74 -10.72 2.29
CA ARG A 79 22.81 -11.65 2.70
C ARG A 79 23.81 -10.98 3.64
N ARG A 80 24.17 -9.71 3.43
CA ARG A 80 25.05 -8.97 4.35
C ARG A 80 24.40 -8.79 5.73
N GLN A 81 23.10 -8.53 5.75
CA GLN A 81 22.31 -8.35 6.97
C GLN A 81 22.17 -9.65 7.79
N ILE A 82 22.05 -10.80 7.13
CA ILE A 82 21.93 -12.11 7.79
C ILE A 82 23.27 -12.87 7.94
N GLY A 83 24.36 -12.32 7.41
CA GLY A 83 25.70 -12.95 7.41
C GLY A 83 25.86 -14.12 6.41
N GLY A 84 25.08 -14.12 5.33
CA GLY A 84 25.01 -15.16 4.31
C GLY A 84 23.75 -16.02 4.43
N PHE A 85 23.18 -16.40 3.30
CA PHE A 85 22.09 -17.37 3.24
C PHE A 85 22.58 -18.74 3.71
N ARG A 86 21.77 -19.43 4.50
CA ARG A 86 22.07 -20.80 4.96
C ARG A 86 21.34 -21.83 4.12
N ARG A 87 20.19 -21.45 3.55
CA ARG A 87 19.37 -22.28 2.67
C ARG A 87 18.91 -21.51 1.44
N VAL A 88 18.65 -22.23 0.35
CA VAL A 88 18.25 -21.59 -0.93
C VAL A 88 16.86 -21.01 -0.76
N GLU A 89 16.04 -21.67 0.07
CA GLU A 89 14.71 -21.23 0.49
C GLU A 89 14.70 -19.84 1.14
N ASP A 90 15.77 -19.44 1.83
CA ASP A 90 15.86 -18.14 2.50
C ASP A 90 15.82 -16.98 1.50
N LEU A 91 16.17 -17.25 0.24
CA LEU A 91 16.12 -16.28 -0.84
C LEU A 91 14.68 -15.83 -1.15
N ALA A 92 13.66 -16.63 -0.81
CA ALA A 92 12.26 -16.23 -0.96
C ALA A 92 11.86 -15.09 -0.01
N LEU A 93 12.61 -14.88 1.07
CA LEU A 93 12.41 -13.79 2.03
C LEU A 93 12.99 -12.45 1.52
N VAL A 94 13.79 -12.50 0.46
CA VAL A 94 14.34 -11.30 -0.17
C VAL A 94 13.25 -10.61 -0.98
N SER A 95 13.02 -9.33 -0.67
CA SER A 95 12.05 -8.48 -1.38
C SER A 95 12.28 -8.51 -2.90
N GLY A 96 11.27 -8.95 -3.65
CA GLY A 96 11.30 -9.07 -5.11
C GLY A 96 11.70 -10.45 -5.67
N VAL A 97 12.08 -11.41 -4.82
CA VAL A 97 12.27 -12.83 -5.19
C VAL A 97 10.97 -13.60 -4.93
N GLY A 98 10.57 -13.80 -3.68
CA GLY A 98 9.38 -14.59 -3.33
C GLY A 98 9.46 -16.07 -3.75
N ALA A 99 8.47 -16.87 -3.37
CA ALA A 99 8.46 -18.32 -3.60
C ALA A 99 8.41 -18.70 -5.10
N GLU A 100 7.72 -17.89 -5.91
CA GLU A 100 7.55 -18.14 -7.35
C GLU A 100 8.86 -17.95 -8.12
N LYS A 101 9.56 -16.82 -7.92
CA LYS A 101 10.81 -16.55 -8.62
C LYS A 101 11.92 -17.46 -8.12
N LEU A 102 11.92 -17.78 -6.83
CA LEU A 102 12.83 -18.76 -6.26
C LEU A 102 12.71 -20.11 -6.97
N SER A 103 11.49 -20.59 -7.21
CA SER A 103 11.26 -21.88 -7.88
C SER A 103 11.85 -21.91 -9.31
N ARG A 104 11.87 -20.76 -10.01
CA ARG A 104 12.40 -20.65 -11.37
C ARG A 104 13.93 -20.62 -11.43
N ILE A 105 14.59 -20.01 -10.45
CA ILE A 105 16.06 -19.88 -10.39
C ILE A 105 16.71 -20.96 -9.53
N ARG A 106 15.92 -21.81 -8.86
CA ARG A 106 16.39 -22.82 -7.88
C ARG A 106 17.43 -23.76 -8.47
N CYS A 107 17.31 -24.10 -9.75
CA CYS A 107 18.22 -24.99 -10.46
C CYS A 107 19.51 -24.30 -10.94
N ASP A 108 19.65 -22.98 -10.75
CA ASP A 108 20.78 -22.18 -11.25
C ASP A 108 21.62 -21.57 -10.11
N ILE A 109 21.28 -21.85 -8.85
CA ILE A 109 21.90 -21.20 -7.67
C ILE A 109 22.42 -22.19 -6.62
N SER A 110 23.46 -21.78 -5.88
CA SER A 110 24.09 -22.57 -4.80
C SER A 110 24.53 -21.71 -3.61
N ILE A 111 24.85 -22.31 -2.46
CA ILE A 111 25.20 -21.60 -1.20
C ILE A 111 26.66 -21.81 -0.79
N GLY A 112 27.35 -22.76 -1.42
CA GLY A 112 28.74 -23.12 -1.12
C GLY A 112 29.50 -23.51 -2.38
N LEU A 113 30.82 -23.35 -2.34
CA LEU A 113 31.74 -23.96 -3.31
C LEU A 113 31.72 -25.48 -3.07
N ARG A 114 31.37 -26.26 -4.10
CA ARG A 114 31.57 -27.71 -4.05
C ARG A 114 33.07 -27.97 -3.95
N PRO A 115 33.56 -28.89 -3.09
CA PRO A 115 34.92 -29.37 -3.23
C PRO A 115 35.05 -30.01 -4.62
N ALA A 116 36.18 -29.78 -5.28
CA ALA A 116 36.49 -30.39 -6.56
C ALA A 116 36.31 -31.93 -6.51
N PRO A 117 35.92 -32.58 -7.62
CA PRO A 117 35.74 -34.03 -7.66
C PRO A 117 37.12 -34.70 -7.55
N GLY A 118 37.50 -35.09 -6.34
CA GLY A 118 38.84 -35.63 -6.11
C GLY A 118 39.12 -36.02 -4.66
N SER A 119 38.23 -36.75 -4.01
CA SER A 119 38.63 -37.59 -2.88
C SER A 119 37.72 -38.81 -2.84
N ARG A 120 38.15 -39.85 -3.54
CA ARG A 120 37.63 -41.20 -3.36
C ARG A 120 38.05 -41.64 -1.96
N ASP A 121 37.11 -42.08 -1.15
CA ASP A 121 37.29 -43.42 -0.61
C ASP A 121 35.98 -44.20 -0.74
N SER A 122 36.16 -45.42 -1.20
CA SER A 122 35.18 -46.33 -1.76
C SER A 122 35.15 -47.56 -0.87
N SER A 123 34.06 -47.73 -0.12
CA SER A 123 33.66 -48.96 0.57
C SER A 123 32.41 -48.61 1.39
N LEU A 124 31.27 -49.30 1.38
CA LEU A 124 30.88 -50.62 0.91
C LEU A 124 29.36 -50.64 0.69
N ARG A 125 28.95 -51.58 -0.16
CA ARG A 125 27.59 -52.15 -0.32
C ARG A 125 26.88 -52.40 1.01
N GLY A 126 25.56 -52.29 0.98
CA GLY A 126 24.70 -52.58 2.11
C GLY A 126 24.67 -54.03 2.56
N SER A 127 24.18 -54.23 3.78
CA SER A 127 23.28 -55.30 4.19
C SER A 127 22.73 -55.01 5.59
N ARG A 128 21.49 -55.44 5.79
CA ARG A 128 20.71 -55.44 7.03
C ARG A 128 21.40 -56.30 8.11
N VAL A 129 21.35 -55.88 9.38
CA VAL A 129 20.87 -56.66 10.55
C VAL A 129 20.83 -55.79 11.82
N ASP A 130 19.68 -55.87 12.50
CA ASP A 130 19.38 -55.91 13.95
C ASP A 130 20.27 -55.25 15.01
N GLY A 131 19.58 -54.58 15.96
CA GLY A 131 19.68 -54.99 17.37
C GLY A 131 20.46 -54.11 18.35
N ASP A 132 19.70 -53.28 19.07
CA ASP A 132 19.72 -53.13 20.54
C ASP A 132 20.69 -52.15 21.28
N SER A 133 20.05 -51.45 22.22
CA SER A 133 20.48 -50.92 23.53
C SER A 133 21.40 -49.70 23.74
N VAL A 134 20.74 -48.57 24.08
CA VAL A 134 20.69 -47.88 25.40
C VAL A 134 21.99 -47.33 26.06
N ARG A 135 21.91 -46.02 26.42
CA ARG A 135 22.60 -45.25 27.50
C ARG A 135 24.09 -44.94 27.34
N ASP A 136 24.65 -43.84 27.85
CA ASP A 136 24.16 -42.61 28.50
C ASP A 136 25.36 -41.66 28.56
N GLN A 137 25.10 -40.34 28.54
CA GLN A 137 25.86 -39.28 29.22
C GLN A 137 27.33 -39.01 28.85
N LYS A 138 27.92 -37.83 29.02
CA LYS A 138 27.52 -36.42 29.23
C LYS A 138 28.86 -35.69 29.50
N GLY A 139 29.08 -34.55 28.86
CA GLY A 139 29.84 -33.45 29.47
C GLY A 139 31.34 -33.35 29.23
N SER A 140 31.75 -32.27 28.55
CA SER A 140 32.63 -31.19 29.07
C SER A 140 33.22 -30.44 27.87
N ARG A 141 32.69 -29.26 27.46
CA ARG A 141 33.08 -27.89 27.93
C ARG A 141 34.57 -27.59 27.71
N GLY A 142 35.01 -26.46 27.15
CA GLY A 142 34.41 -25.20 26.68
C GLY A 142 35.41 -24.56 25.70
N ALA A 143 35.32 -23.33 25.20
CA ALA A 143 34.66 -22.08 25.55
C ALA A 143 34.96 -21.11 24.37
N ASN A 144 34.30 -20.00 24.06
CA ASN A 144 33.08 -19.31 24.49
C ASN A 144 33.05 -18.04 23.60
N SER A 145 31.95 -17.76 22.88
CA SER A 145 31.63 -16.39 22.47
C SER A 145 30.25 -16.09 23.06
N GLN A 146 30.24 -15.27 24.10
CA GLN A 146 29.02 -14.94 24.83
C GLN A 146 28.12 -14.09 23.94
N GLN A 147 27.04 -14.70 23.44
CA GLN A 147 25.86 -13.94 23.05
C GLN A 147 25.17 -13.49 24.33
N SER A 148 25.15 -12.18 24.58
CA SER A 148 24.45 -11.57 25.71
C SER A 148 22.95 -11.87 25.60
N LEU A 149 22.41 -12.64 26.54
CA LEU A 149 20.97 -12.91 26.64
C LEU A 149 20.21 -11.60 26.84
N ILE A 150 19.11 -11.45 26.12
CA ILE A 150 18.29 -10.24 26.15
C ILE A 150 17.19 -10.42 27.19
N ASN A 151 17.15 -9.53 28.18
CA ASN A 151 16.16 -9.63 29.25
C ASN A 151 14.78 -9.16 28.77
N VAL A 152 13.77 -10.03 28.76
CA VAL A 152 12.42 -9.72 28.25
C VAL A 152 11.65 -8.69 29.06
N ASN A 153 12.03 -8.48 30.32
CA ASN A 153 11.40 -7.51 31.23
C ASN A 153 12.01 -6.12 31.10
N THR A 154 13.25 -5.99 30.59
CA THR A 154 13.94 -4.69 30.47
C THR A 154 14.31 -4.30 29.03
N ALA A 155 14.30 -5.25 28.09
CA ALA A 155 14.70 -4.98 26.71
C ALA A 155 13.71 -4.04 26.02
N ASN A 156 14.23 -3.09 25.25
CA ASN A 156 13.43 -2.25 24.37
C ASN A 156 13.10 -2.98 23.06
N ILE A 157 12.18 -2.43 22.28
CA ILE A 157 11.70 -3.00 21.01
C ILE A 157 12.88 -3.34 20.07
N PHE A 158 13.84 -2.43 19.94
CA PHE A 158 15.01 -2.62 19.07
C PHE A 158 15.99 -3.69 19.58
N GLN A 159 16.04 -3.94 20.88
CA GLN A 159 16.81 -5.05 21.45
C GLN A 159 16.09 -6.38 21.22
N LEU A 160 14.77 -6.42 21.36
CA LEU A 160 13.97 -7.63 21.10
C LEU A 160 14.01 -8.05 19.62
N ILE A 161 14.01 -7.11 18.68
CA ILE A 161 14.09 -7.40 17.24
C ILE A 161 15.44 -7.99 16.81
N LYS A 162 16.49 -7.85 17.62
CA LYS A 162 17.78 -8.50 17.37
C LYS A 162 17.69 -10.03 17.51
N ILE A 163 16.61 -10.55 18.09
CA ILE A 163 16.39 -11.98 18.26
C ILE A 163 15.69 -12.51 17.01
N ASN A 164 16.37 -13.44 16.35
CA ASN A 164 15.83 -14.09 15.16
C ASN A 164 14.49 -14.77 15.49
N GLY A 165 13.44 -14.43 14.73
CA GLY A 165 12.06 -14.88 14.99
C GLY A 165 11.18 -13.86 15.75
N ILE A 166 11.74 -12.73 16.21
CA ILE A 166 10.97 -11.61 16.76
C ILE A 166 10.97 -10.45 15.76
N GLY A 167 9.85 -10.27 15.07
CA GLY A 167 9.60 -9.09 14.22
C GLY A 167 9.08 -7.90 15.02
N MET A 168 9.01 -6.72 14.40
CA MET A 168 8.52 -5.46 15.02
C MET A 168 7.21 -5.66 15.80
N VAL A 169 6.22 -6.27 15.15
CA VAL A 169 4.90 -6.55 15.73
C VAL A 169 4.98 -7.46 16.97
N LEU A 170 5.88 -8.45 16.97
CA LEU A 170 6.05 -9.34 18.13
C LEU A 170 6.80 -8.65 19.27
N ALA A 171 7.81 -7.84 18.97
CA ALA A 171 8.54 -7.06 19.96
C ALA A 171 7.62 -6.03 20.65
N GLU A 172 6.77 -5.33 19.89
CA GLU A 172 5.73 -4.43 20.41
C GLU A 172 4.73 -5.16 21.30
N ASN A 173 4.28 -6.35 20.89
CA ASN A 173 3.35 -7.14 21.70
C ASN A 173 3.98 -7.60 23.03
N ILE A 174 5.27 -7.95 23.05
CA ILE A 174 5.99 -8.34 24.29
C ILE A 174 6.06 -7.17 25.27
N VAL A 175 6.40 -5.97 24.78
CA VAL A 175 6.49 -4.75 25.61
C VAL A 175 5.11 -4.32 26.11
N THR A 176 4.12 -4.29 25.23
CA THR A 176 2.73 -3.94 25.57
C THR A 176 2.15 -4.91 26.60
N TYR A 177 2.44 -6.21 26.46
CA TYR A 177 1.95 -7.22 27.39
C TYR A 177 2.52 -7.03 28.80
N ARG A 178 3.84 -6.81 28.94
CA ARG A 178 4.46 -6.64 30.27
C ARG A 178 4.09 -5.32 30.95
N GLU A 179 3.85 -4.27 30.19
CA GLU A 179 3.37 -2.98 30.71
C GLU A 179 1.95 -3.09 31.26
N LYS A 180 1.10 -3.88 30.60
CA LYS A 180 -0.31 -4.05 30.99
C LYS A 180 -0.54 -5.12 32.06
N ASN A 181 0.21 -6.22 32.03
CA ASN A 181 -0.03 -7.40 32.88
C ASN A 181 1.06 -7.62 33.94
N GLY A 182 2.07 -6.76 33.98
CA GLY A 182 3.25 -6.91 34.83
C GLY A 182 4.37 -7.73 34.17
N PRO A 183 5.57 -7.78 34.79
CA PRO A 183 6.72 -8.47 34.24
C PRO A 183 6.47 -9.98 34.08
N PHE A 184 7.15 -10.59 33.11
CA PHE A 184 7.14 -12.04 32.92
C PHE A 184 7.92 -12.71 34.06
N SER A 185 7.24 -13.58 34.81
CA SER A 185 7.87 -14.39 35.86
C SER A 185 8.72 -15.51 35.27
N THR A 186 8.33 -16.04 34.12
CA THR A 186 9.03 -17.10 33.40
C THR A 186 9.02 -16.83 31.90
N LEU A 187 9.95 -17.41 31.15
CA LEU A 187 9.93 -17.33 29.68
C LEU A 187 8.69 -18.04 29.08
N ASP A 188 8.09 -18.99 29.79
CA ASP A 188 6.85 -19.65 29.37
C ASP A 188 5.64 -18.70 29.34
N ASP A 189 5.68 -17.63 30.15
CA ASP A 189 4.64 -16.60 30.14
C ASP A 189 4.58 -15.82 28.82
N LEU A 190 5.62 -15.87 27.98
CA LEU A 190 5.62 -15.25 26.66
C LEU A 190 4.57 -15.85 25.71
N VAL A 191 4.08 -17.07 25.94
CA VAL A 191 2.98 -17.66 25.14
C VAL A 191 1.67 -16.91 25.33
N LYS A 192 1.54 -16.14 26.42
CA LYS A 192 0.37 -15.28 26.67
C LYS A 192 0.38 -14.01 25.80
N VAL A 193 1.51 -13.73 25.14
CA VAL A 193 1.66 -12.61 24.20
C VAL A 193 1.06 -12.98 22.85
N LYS A 194 0.15 -12.14 22.34
CA LYS A 194 -0.50 -12.36 21.04
C LYS A 194 0.54 -12.52 19.93
N GLY A 195 0.51 -13.68 19.27
CA GLY A 195 1.43 -14.01 18.18
C GLY A 195 2.67 -14.82 18.59
N ILE A 196 2.88 -15.10 19.87
CA ILE A 196 3.91 -16.02 20.36
C ILE A 196 3.26 -17.35 20.73
N GLY A 197 3.37 -18.33 19.84
CA GLY A 197 2.99 -19.73 20.15
C GLY A 197 4.19 -20.55 20.63
N ASN A 198 3.94 -21.77 21.10
CA ASN A 198 5.00 -22.68 21.58
C ASN A 198 6.15 -22.85 20.58
N GLY A 199 5.86 -22.91 19.28
CA GLY A 199 6.90 -23.01 18.24
C GLY A 199 7.81 -21.78 18.15
N ILE A 200 7.25 -20.58 18.28
CA ILE A 200 8.03 -19.33 18.28
C ILE A 200 8.80 -19.21 19.59
N LEU A 201 8.15 -19.51 20.73
CA LEU A 201 8.81 -19.50 22.03
C LEU A 201 10.03 -20.42 22.04
N SER A 202 9.92 -21.66 21.56
CA SER A 202 11.06 -22.59 21.49
C SER A 202 12.22 -22.06 20.65
N ALA A 203 11.94 -21.30 19.58
CA ALA A 203 12.97 -20.72 18.72
C ALA A 203 13.69 -19.52 19.36
N ILE A 204 12.98 -18.71 20.15
CA ILE A 204 13.51 -17.47 20.73
C ILE A 204 14.03 -17.64 22.17
N ARG A 205 13.56 -18.67 22.90
CA ARG A 205 13.93 -18.96 24.30
C ARG A 205 15.45 -18.98 24.56
N PRO A 206 16.31 -19.51 23.67
CA PRO A 206 17.76 -19.54 23.90
C PRO A 206 18.42 -18.17 23.95
N TYR A 207 17.74 -17.11 23.51
CA TYR A 207 18.29 -15.75 23.43
C TYR A 207 17.70 -14.82 24.50
N LEU A 208 16.86 -15.34 25.39
CA LEU A 208 16.07 -14.57 26.33
C LEU A 208 16.38 -14.92 27.79
N THR A 209 16.23 -13.94 28.67
CA THR A 209 16.27 -14.13 30.12
C THR A 209 15.20 -13.30 30.82
N VAL A 210 14.78 -13.70 32.02
CA VAL A 210 13.93 -12.89 32.91
C VAL A 210 14.71 -12.31 34.09
N ASP A 211 15.94 -12.79 34.34
CA ASP A 211 16.76 -12.40 35.50
C ASP A 211 17.70 -11.22 35.19
N ALA A 212 17.81 -10.29 36.14
CA ALA A 212 18.57 -9.04 36.01
C ALA A 212 20.05 -9.14 36.40
N SER A 213 20.71 -10.27 36.14
CA SER A 213 22.09 -10.53 36.58
C SER A 213 23.03 -10.82 35.40
N SER A 214 23.19 -9.85 34.49
CA SER A 214 24.41 -9.67 33.66
C SER A 214 24.30 -8.47 32.71
N ALA A 215 24.54 -7.26 33.21
CA ALA A 215 24.87 -6.12 32.36
C ALA A 215 25.78 -5.12 33.11
N SER A 216 26.99 -4.90 32.58
CA SER A 216 27.87 -3.79 32.98
C SER A 216 27.40 -2.47 32.34
N PRO A 217 27.65 -1.29 32.95
CA PRO A 217 27.16 0.00 32.46
C PRO A 217 27.97 0.54 31.25
N PRO A 218 27.42 1.49 30.46
CA PRO A 218 28.02 1.96 29.19
C PRO A 218 29.13 3.02 29.36
N PRO A 219 30.00 3.24 28.35
CA PRO A 219 30.84 4.45 28.27
C PRO A 219 29.98 5.67 27.91
N SER A 220 30.16 6.73 28.71
CA SER A 220 29.44 8.01 28.68
C SER A 220 29.77 8.89 27.47
N SER A 221 28.74 9.44 26.85
CA SER A 221 28.74 10.64 25.99
C SER A 221 29.10 11.91 26.80
N PRO A 222 29.51 13.02 26.15
CA PRO A 222 30.11 14.19 26.82
C PRO A 222 29.09 15.03 27.62
N PRO A 223 29.55 15.88 28.57
CA PRO A 223 28.65 16.62 29.46
C PRO A 223 27.96 17.80 28.75
N PRO A 224 26.78 18.25 29.25
CA PRO A 224 26.05 19.40 28.72
C PRO A 224 26.75 20.74 29.08
N PRO A 225 26.43 21.84 28.38
CA PRO A 225 27.08 23.14 28.62
C PRO A 225 26.72 23.69 29.99
N SER A 226 27.72 24.30 30.63
CA SER A 226 27.68 24.93 31.95
C SER A 226 26.75 26.15 31.95
N ASN A 227 25.78 26.14 32.86
CA ASN A 227 24.95 27.30 33.17
C ASN A 227 25.80 28.48 33.69
N HIS A 228 25.66 29.63 33.04
CA HIS A 228 26.05 30.91 33.62
C HIS A 228 25.18 31.20 34.85
N ARG A 229 25.87 31.45 35.96
CA ARG A 229 25.38 31.87 37.26
C ARG A 229 24.81 33.28 37.22
N LEU A 230 23.57 33.47 37.66
CA LEU A 230 23.11 34.72 38.30
C LEU A 230 22.28 34.40 39.55
N LEU A 231 22.36 35.33 40.49
CA LEU A 231 22.15 35.22 41.95
C LEU A 231 20.68 35.38 42.42
N ASN A 232 20.51 35.04 43.71
CA ASN A 232 19.46 35.42 44.69
C ASN A 232 18.10 34.70 44.58
N GLY A 233 17.45 34.24 45.66
CA GLY A 233 17.70 34.26 47.10
C GLY A 233 16.40 33.95 47.87
N GLY A 234 16.49 33.28 49.05
CA GLY A 234 15.42 33.13 50.07
C GLY A 234 14.20 32.25 49.69
N THR A 235 13.54 31.43 50.51
CA THR A 235 13.44 31.27 51.97
C THR A 235 12.74 29.92 52.25
N ARG A 236 13.02 29.30 53.41
CA ARG A 236 12.37 28.08 53.93
C ARG A 236 10.89 28.31 54.33
N ILE A 237 10.06 27.26 54.35
CA ILE A 237 9.34 26.66 55.53
C ILE A 237 8.38 25.52 55.07
N PRO A 238 8.05 24.51 55.92
CA PRO A 238 7.61 23.16 55.52
C PRO A 238 6.17 22.77 55.88
N GLY A 239 5.66 21.67 55.28
CA GLY A 239 4.77 20.73 55.97
C GLY A 239 3.38 20.45 55.33
N LYS A 240 3.19 19.19 54.91
CA LYS A 240 1.96 18.35 54.81
C LYS A 240 0.72 18.98 54.11
N THR A 241 0.10 18.32 53.14
CA THR A 241 -0.66 17.07 53.33
C THR A 241 -0.90 16.38 51.98
N ALA A 242 -0.82 15.06 51.96
CA ALA A 242 -1.00 14.21 50.79
C ALA A 242 -2.46 14.21 50.30
N VAL A 243 -2.65 14.44 49.00
CA VAL A 243 -3.82 13.99 48.23
C VAL A 243 -3.29 12.98 47.22
N ILE A 244 -3.87 11.79 47.24
CA ILE A 244 -3.58 10.70 46.33
C ILE A 244 -4.19 11.10 44.98
N ASP A 245 -3.35 11.50 44.05
CA ASP A 245 -3.73 11.80 42.67
C ASP A 245 -3.31 10.60 41.82
N ASP A 246 -4.30 9.89 41.26
CA ASP A 246 -4.13 8.79 40.31
C ASP A 246 -3.59 9.37 39.00
N ASN A 247 -2.27 9.59 38.95
CA ASN A 247 -1.58 10.04 37.75
C ASN A 247 -0.72 8.89 37.21
N PRO A 248 -1.02 8.30 36.04
CA PRO A 248 -0.13 7.33 35.42
C PRO A 248 1.21 8.00 35.08
N MET A 249 2.30 7.27 35.32
CA MET A 249 3.68 7.71 35.10
C MET A 249 3.87 8.49 33.78
N PRO A 250 4.69 9.55 33.76
CA PRO A 250 5.01 10.23 32.52
C PRO A 250 5.82 9.28 31.63
N LEU A 251 5.25 8.93 30.48
CA LEU A 251 5.93 8.21 29.41
C LEU A 251 7.23 8.94 29.02
N SER A 252 8.28 8.16 28.75
CA SER A 252 9.56 8.68 28.27
C SER A 252 9.39 9.50 26.98
N ASP A 253 10.22 10.53 26.78
CA ASP A 253 10.18 11.43 25.60
C ASP A 253 10.23 10.69 24.25
N TYR A 254 10.69 9.44 24.24
CA TYR A 254 10.72 8.59 23.05
C TYR A 254 9.34 8.05 22.66
N GLN A 255 8.47 7.71 23.62
CA GLN A 255 7.09 7.29 23.37
C GLN A 255 6.16 8.46 23.00
N ARG A 256 6.59 9.70 23.27
CA ARG A 256 5.89 10.92 22.85
C ARG A 256 6.26 11.34 21.41
N ARG A 257 7.33 10.78 20.84
CA ARG A 257 7.79 11.06 19.47
C ARG A 257 7.06 10.18 18.44
N SER A 258 5.78 10.47 18.27
CA SER A 258 5.02 10.03 17.11
C SER A 258 5.55 10.76 15.85
N MET A 259 5.72 10.06 14.72
CA MET A 259 6.03 10.69 13.41
C MET A 259 4.87 11.56 12.86
N THR A 260 3.87 11.88 13.69
CA THR A 260 2.65 12.59 13.31
C THR A 260 2.82 14.10 13.17
N SER A 261 3.86 14.71 13.74
CA SER A 261 4.12 16.13 13.52
C SER A 261 5.03 16.33 12.32
N ILE A 262 4.68 17.28 11.47
CA ILE A 262 5.54 17.72 10.37
C ILE A 262 6.92 18.16 10.88
N GLU A 263 7.00 18.70 12.09
CA GLU A 263 8.25 19.09 12.75
C GLU A 263 9.18 17.89 12.97
N ASN A 264 8.64 16.75 13.44
CA ASN A 264 9.42 15.52 13.61
C ASN A 264 9.88 14.95 12.27
N LEU A 265 9.05 15.05 11.22
CA LEU A 265 9.44 14.63 9.87
C LEU A 265 10.51 15.56 9.29
N MET A 266 10.41 16.87 9.49
CA MET A 266 11.41 17.84 9.05
C MET A 266 12.74 17.65 9.79
N GLU A 267 12.70 17.34 11.10
CA GLU A 267 13.89 16.95 11.89
C GLU A 267 14.52 15.66 11.34
N LEU A 268 13.71 14.65 11.01
CA LEU A 268 14.16 13.38 10.44
C LEU A 268 14.80 13.53 9.05
N LEU A 269 14.21 14.37 8.19
CA LEU A 269 14.67 14.56 6.82
C LEU A 269 15.82 15.57 6.69
N GLY A 270 16.01 16.46 7.67
CA GLY A 270 17.10 17.42 7.70
C GLY A 270 17.18 18.26 6.40
N PRO A 271 18.31 18.28 5.68
CA PRO A 271 18.44 19.02 4.41
C PRO A 271 17.50 18.56 3.28
N MET A 272 16.94 17.34 3.39
CA MET A 272 15.95 16.80 2.46
C MET A 272 14.51 17.21 2.78
N ALA A 273 14.28 17.97 3.86
CA ALA A 273 12.97 18.47 4.29
C ALA A 273 12.41 19.61 3.40
N GLN A 274 12.75 19.61 2.11
CA GLN A 274 12.14 20.55 1.17
C GLN A 274 10.66 20.20 1.02
N VAL A 275 9.82 21.22 1.05
CA VAL A 275 8.39 21.09 0.80
C VAL A 275 8.18 20.43 -0.58
N PRO A 276 7.37 19.36 -0.69
CA PRO A 276 7.11 18.67 -1.94
C PRO A 276 6.63 19.66 -3.00
N LYS A 277 7.26 19.63 -4.16
CA LYS A 277 6.78 20.41 -5.31
C LYS A 277 5.46 19.83 -5.79
N ARG A 278 4.47 20.70 -5.93
CA ARG A 278 3.14 20.38 -6.46
C ARG A 278 3.02 20.79 -7.93
N PRO A 279 2.16 20.12 -8.73
CA PRO A 279 1.87 20.53 -10.09
C PRO A 279 1.42 22.00 -10.17
N GLN A 280 1.85 22.69 -11.23
CA GLN A 280 1.37 24.05 -11.48
C GLN A 280 0.08 23.98 -12.28
N ILE A 281 -1.01 24.49 -11.70
CA ILE A 281 -2.31 24.51 -12.37
C ILE A 281 -2.43 25.82 -13.14
N SER A 282 -2.29 25.75 -14.46
CA SER A 282 -2.46 26.92 -15.33
C SER A 282 -3.90 27.42 -15.33
N GLU A 283 -4.88 26.52 -15.28
CA GLU A 283 -6.30 26.84 -15.30
C GLU A 283 -7.06 26.06 -14.22
N PRO A 284 -7.22 26.61 -13.00
CA PRO A 284 -7.99 25.95 -11.96
C PRO A 284 -9.46 25.85 -12.37
N PHE A 285 -10.12 24.79 -11.93
CA PHE A 285 -11.56 24.61 -12.16
C PHE A 285 -12.34 25.74 -11.49
N LYS A 286 -13.20 26.40 -12.27
CA LYS A 286 -13.94 27.60 -11.86
C LYS A 286 -15.34 27.30 -11.33
N PHE A 287 -15.65 26.03 -11.06
CA PHE A 287 -16.99 25.58 -10.63
C PHE A 287 -18.09 25.95 -11.63
N ARG A 288 -17.69 26.08 -12.89
CA ARG A 288 -18.54 26.44 -14.02
C ARG A 288 -18.06 25.79 -15.30
N HIS A 289 -19.01 25.43 -16.16
CA HIS A 289 -18.77 24.99 -17.52
C HIS A 289 -19.67 25.79 -18.45
N LYS A 290 -19.13 26.43 -19.50
CA LYS A 290 -19.90 27.29 -20.42
C LYS A 290 -20.84 28.25 -19.68
N ASP A 291 -20.30 28.94 -18.67
CA ASP A 291 -20.98 29.88 -17.78
C ASP A 291 -22.11 29.32 -16.89
N ARG A 292 -22.36 28.01 -16.91
CA ARG A 292 -23.31 27.34 -16.03
C ARG A 292 -22.61 26.75 -14.80
N PRO A 293 -23.20 26.81 -13.60
CA PRO A 293 -22.68 26.13 -12.41
C PRO A 293 -22.40 24.65 -12.68
N ALA A 294 -21.23 24.18 -12.27
CA ALA A 294 -20.82 22.79 -12.43
C ALA A 294 -20.03 22.29 -11.22
N VAL A 295 -20.13 20.98 -10.94
CA VAL A 295 -19.40 20.29 -9.88
C VAL A 295 -18.56 19.16 -10.49
N ARG A 296 -17.41 18.87 -9.88
CA ARG A 296 -16.64 17.66 -10.19
C ARG A 296 -16.88 16.60 -9.14
N LEU A 297 -17.36 15.44 -9.59
CA LEU A 297 -17.45 14.23 -8.80
C LEU A 297 -16.24 13.35 -9.13
N ALA A 298 -15.51 12.94 -8.11
CA ALA A 298 -14.34 12.10 -8.24
C ALA A 298 -14.52 10.75 -7.54
N SER A 299 -13.73 9.77 -7.97
CA SER A 299 -13.58 8.50 -7.29
C SER A 299 -12.10 8.17 -7.15
N TRP A 300 -11.70 7.66 -5.99
CA TRP A 300 -10.31 7.32 -5.71
C TRP A 300 -10.17 6.14 -4.76
N ASN A 301 -9.61 5.04 -5.26
CA ASN A 301 -9.10 3.95 -4.44
C ASN A 301 -7.77 4.39 -3.79
N LEU A 302 -7.74 4.45 -2.46
CA LEU A 302 -6.56 4.89 -1.70
C LEU A 302 -5.66 3.74 -1.23
N GLN A 303 -5.88 2.50 -1.68
CA GLN A 303 -5.05 1.32 -1.45
C GLN A 303 -4.70 1.08 0.04
N GLN A 304 -5.51 0.27 0.72
CA GLN A 304 -5.36 -0.02 2.16
C GLN A 304 -5.12 1.23 3.01
N CYS A 305 -6.03 2.19 2.90
CA CYS A 305 -5.95 3.48 3.57
C CYS A 305 -6.19 3.35 5.08
N SER A 306 -5.12 3.08 5.81
CA SER A 306 -5.09 2.98 7.27
C SER A 306 -4.90 4.34 7.93
N LEU A 307 -5.15 4.41 9.24
CA LEU A 307 -4.89 5.61 10.03
C LEU A 307 -3.38 5.98 10.00
N ASP A 308 -2.48 5.00 10.09
CA ASP A 308 -1.03 5.22 9.99
C ASP A 308 -0.62 5.78 8.62
N LYS A 309 -1.31 5.35 7.55
CA LYS A 309 -1.04 5.83 6.20
C LYS A 309 -1.42 7.29 6.04
N VAL A 310 -2.61 7.69 6.49
CA VAL A 310 -3.08 9.09 6.35
C VAL A 310 -2.45 10.05 7.35
N THR A 311 -1.87 9.55 8.45
CA THR A 311 -1.12 10.39 9.39
C THR A 311 0.29 10.73 8.89
N ASN A 312 0.80 10.03 7.88
CA ASN A 312 2.04 10.43 7.20
C ASN A 312 1.83 11.81 6.51
N PRO A 313 2.66 12.83 6.82
CA PRO A 313 2.51 14.16 6.23
C PRO A 313 2.57 14.20 4.71
N GLY A 314 3.39 13.36 4.08
CA GLY A 314 3.52 13.28 2.62
C GLY A 314 2.27 12.72 1.95
N VAL A 315 1.68 11.67 2.53
CA VAL A 315 0.41 11.09 2.05
C VAL A 315 -0.72 12.10 2.20
N LYS A 316 -0.85 12.69 3.39
CA LYS A 316 -1.86 13.69 3.71
C LYS A 316 -1.76 14.92 2.80
N ASP A 317 -0.54 15.42 2.56
CA ASP A 317 -0.26 16.53 1.63
C ASP A 317 -0.73 16.20 0.22
N VAL A 318 -0.34 15.03 -0.32
CA VAL A 318 -0.72 14.61 -1.67
C VAL A 318 -2.23 14.48 -1.81
N ILE A 319 -2.91 13.84 -0.87
CA ILE A 319 -4.38 13.67 -0.93
C ILE A 319 -5.07 15.04 -0.91
N CYS A 320 -4.77 15.87 0.09
CA CYS A 320 -5.42 17.17 0.25
C CYS A 320 -5.15 18.10 -0.94
N MET A 321 -3.90 18.18 -1.37
CA MET A 321 -3.54 19.01 -2.51
C MET A 321 -4.18 18.49 -3.80
N THR A 322 -4.21 17.18 -4.06
CA THR A 322 -4.88 16.63 -5.25
C THR A 322 -6.36 17.02 -5.30
N ILE A 323 -7.04 16.98 -4.17
CA ILE A 323 -8.45 17.38 -4.04
C ILE A 323 -8.63 18.88 -4.36
N LEU A 324 -7.82 19.74 -3.73
CA LEU A 324 -7.90 21.20 -3.89
C LEU A 324 -7.52 21.64 -5.31
N GLU A 325 -6.43 21.08 -5.84
CA GLU A 325 -5.89 21.36 -7.17
C GLU A 325 -6.92 21.08 -8.26
N ASN A 326 -7.62 19.94 -8.17
CA ASN A 326 -8.57 19.52 -9.18
C ASN A 326 -9.99 20.08 -8.98
N GLY A 327 -10.23 20.81 -7.88
CA GLY A 327 -11.51 21.43 -7.56
C GLY A 327 -12.65 20.41 -7.40
N PHE A 328 -12.35 19.26 -6.79
CA PHE A 328 -13.37 18.24 -6.54
C PHE A 328 -14.43 18.76 -5.56
N GLY A 329 -15.70 18.43 -5.81
CA GLY A 329 -16.82 18.75 -4.92
C GLY A 329 -17.28 17.55 -4.10
N ILE A 330 -17.28 16.36 -4.72
CA ILE A 330 -17.59 15.07 -4.08
C ILE A 330 -16.47 14.10 -4.45
N VAL A 331 -15.96 13.33 -3.48
CA VAL A 331 -14.96 12.29 -3.68
C VAL A 331 -15.46 10.99 -3.04
N ALA A 332 -15.73 9.98 -3.85
CA ALA A 332 -15.97 8.62 -3.41
C ALA A 332 -14.62 7.92 -3.16
N VAL A 333 -14.42 7.40 -1.95
CA VAL A 333 -13.14 6.82 -1.52
C VAL A 333 -13.32 5.33 -1.23
N GLN A 334 -12.49 4.50 -1.87
CA GLN A 334 -12.46 3.05 -1.67
C GLN A 334 -11.19 2.60 -0.93
N GLU A 335 -11.22 1.36 -0.41
CA GLU A 335 -10.14 0.72 0.35
C GLU A 335 -9.71 1.47 1.62
N LEU A 336 -10.66 2.07 2.34
CA LEU A 336 -10.38 2.53 3.70
C LEU A 336 -10.22 1.30 4.59
N SER A 337 -9.12 1.19 5.34
CA SER A 337 -8.90 0.08 6.28
C SER A 337 -9.17 0.49 7.74
N HIS A 338 -9.56 1.73 7.97
CA HIS A 338 -9.91 2.29 9.26
C HIS A 338 -10.99 3.35 9.09
N ASP A 339 -11.98 3.36 9.98
CA ASP A 339 -13.12 4.29 9.97
C ASP A 339 -12.73 5.78 10.13
N LYS A 340 -11.70 6.09 10.93
CA LYS A 340 -11.20 7.46 11.14
C LYS A 340 -10.24 7.99 10.07
N ALA A 341 -9.82 7.17 9.11
CA ALA A 341 -8.81 7.59 8.13
C ALA A 341 -9.27 8.79 7.28
N LEU A 342 -10.55 8.84 6.93
CA LEU A 342 -11.10 9.95 6.13
C LEU A 342 -11.33 11.22 6.96
N GLU A 343 -11.58 11.09 8.27
CA GLU A 343 -11.72 12.21 9.21
C GLU A 343 -10.41 13.00 9.32
N GLU A 344 -9.26 12.31 9.34
CA GLU A 344 -7.93 12.94 9.34
C GLU A 344 -7.67 13.81 8.10
N ILE A 345 -8.11 13.34 6.93
CA ILE A 345 -8.01 14.09 5.66
C ILE A 345 -8.96 15.30 5.70
N CYS A 346 -10.20 15.08 6.16
CA CYS A 346 -11.20 16.12 6.31
C CYS A 346 -10.76 17.23 7.28
N GLN A 347 -10.11 16.86 8.38
CA GLN A 347 -9.56 17.80 9.36
C GLN A 347 -8.46 18.66 8.74
N GLU A 348 -7.51 18.07 8.00
CA GLU A 348 -6.44 18.82 7.35
C GLU A 348 -6.96 19.80 6.30
N LEU A 349 -7.98 19.41 5.51
CA LEU A 349 -8.60 20.30 4.53
C LEU A 349 -9.27 21.52 5.18
N ASN A 350 -9.86 21.35 6.37
CA ASN A 350 -10.54 22.42 7.10
C ASN A 350 -9.60 23.24 7.99
N GLN A 351 -8.57 22.62 8.56
CA GLN A 351 -7.61 23.20 9.50
C GLN A 351 -6.19 22.83 9.05
N PRO A 352 -5.68 23.47 7.99
CA PRO A 352 -4.44 23.05 7.36
C PRO A 352 -3.25 23.21 8.30
N THR A 353 -2.48 22.13 8.46
CA THR A 353 -1.24 22.07 9.23
C THR A 353 -0.02 22.00 8.31
N LEU A 354 -0.17 21.42 7.12
CA LEU A 354 0.89 21.17 6.16
C LEU A 354 1.19 22.41 5.28
N PRO A 355 2.46 22.66 4.89
CA PRO A 355 2.85 23.84 4.12
C PRO A 355 2.09 24.03 2.82
N ASN A 356 1.99 23.03 1.94
CA ASN A 356 1.29 23.22 0.66
C ASN A 356 -0.19 23.48 0.90
N VAL A 357 -0.81 22.70 1.79
CA VAL A 357 -2.22 22.88 2.14
C VAL A 357 -2.44 24.27 2.75
N LYS A 358 -1.60 24.76 3.66
CA LYS A 358 -1.68 26.12 4.23
C LYS A 358 -1.54 27.23 3.19
N HIS A 359 -0.63 27.08 2.23
CA HIS A 359 -0.32 28.13 1.26
C HIS A 359 -1.18 28.10 -0.01
N TRP A 360 -2.03 27.07 -0.20
CA TRP A 360 -2.96 27.03 -1.32
C TRP A 360 -3.83 28.30 -1.40
N SER A 361 -3.81 28.96 -2.54
CA SER A 361 -4.50 30.25 -2.73
C SER A 361 -5.85 30.12 -3.45
N GLY A 362 -6.19 28.92 -3.93
CA GLY A 362 -7.44 28.67 -4.64
C GLY A 362 -8.63 28.45 -3.71
N HIS A 363 -9.71 27.88 -4.26
CA HIS A 363 -10.90 27.54 -3.49
C HIS A 363 -10.57 26.54 -2.38
N ARG A 364 -11.00 26.85 -1.16
CA ARG A 364 -10.66 26.10 0.07
C ARG A 364 -11.68 25.04 0.42
N GLY A 365 -12.95 25.36 0.20
CA GLY A 365 -14.06 24.53 0.62
C GLY A 365 -14.39 24.61 2.13
N LYS A 366 -15.45 23.92 2.51
CA LYS A 366 -15.82 23.53 3.88
C LYS A 366 -16.14 22.05 3.84
N TRP A 367 -15.16 21.24 4.22
CA TRP A 367 -15.19 19.81 3.96
C TRP A 367 -15.92 19.04 5.06
N LYS A 368 -16.68 18.03 4.64
CA LYS A 368 -17.32 17.05 5.50
C LYS A 368 -17.03 15.65 4.95
N CYS A 369 -17.07 14.66 5.82
CA CYS A 369 -16.92 13.26 5.43
C CYS A 369 -18.03 12.38 5.99
N ALA A 370 -18.27 11.26 5.32
CA ALA A 370 -19.09 10.16 5.80
C ALA A 370 -18.35 8.85 5.52
N VAL A 371 -18.29 7.95 6.49
CA VAL A 371 -17.62 6.65 6.36
C VAL A 371 -18.65 5.57 6.66
N SER A 372 -18.64 4.51 5.86
CA SER A 372 -19.55 3.39 6.03
C SER A 372 -19.24 2.61 7.31
N GLN A 373 -20.15 1.71 7.70
CA GLN A 373 -19.75 0.57 8.52
C GLN A 373 -18.83 -0.38 7.71
N VAL A 374 -18.40 -1.50 8.28
CA VAL A 374 -17.54 -2.46 7.56
C VAL A 374 -18.24 -2.93 6.28
N ALA A 375 -17.70 -2.51 5.14
CA ALA A 375 -18.24 -2.79 3.81
C ALA A 375 -17.77 -4.15 3.27
N GLY A 376 -16.62 -4.64 3.72
CA GLY A 376 -16.07 -5.92 3.29
C GLY A 376 -14.95 -6.43 4.18
N ARG A 377 -14.50 -7.67 3.92
CA ARG A 377 -13.32 -8.26 4.59
C ARG A 377 -12.21 -8.49 3.57
N MET A 378 -11.00 -8.04 3.91
CA MET A 378 -9.77 -8.36 3.20
C MET A 378 -8.97 -9.40 3.99
N PHE A 379 -7.87 -9.91 3.44
CA PHE A 379 -6.98 -10.82 4.17
C PHE A 379 -6.43 -10.11 5.42
N ARG A 380 -6.89 -10.52 6.61
CA ARG A 380 -6.52 -9.98 7.93
C ARG A 380 -6.89 -8.51 8.17
N SER A 381 -7.74 -7.91 7.34
CA SER A 381 -8.20 -6.53 7.51
C SER A 381 -9.68 -6.38 7.15
N VAL A 382 -10.29 -5.28 7.57
CA VAL A 382 -11.63 -4.86 7.14
C VAL A 382 -11.51 -3.75 6.11
N GLU A 383 -12.57 -3.58 5.34
CA GLU A 383 -12.66 -2.54 4.33
C GLU A 383 -13.90 -1.67 4.60
N TYR A 384 -13.72 -0.36 4.52
CA TYR A 384 -14.75 0.67 4.59
C TYR A 384 -14.76 1.46 3.27
N ASN A 385 -15.88 2.10 2.99
CA ASN A 385 -16.02 3.10 1.94
C ASN A 385 -16.29 4.46 2.58
N GLY A 386 -16.01 5.53 1.86
CA GLY A 386 -16.32 6.86 2.36
C GLY A 386 -16.64 7.86 1.27
N PHE A 387 -17.27 8.95 1.69
CA PHE A 387 -17.46 10.14 0.88
C PHE A 387 -16.81 11.32 1.59
N LEU A 388 -16.11 12.14 0.81
CA LEU A 388 -15.63 13.44 1.22
C LEU A 388 -16.29 14.48 0.31
N TYR A 389 -16.84 15.55 0.87
CA TYR A 389 -17.58 16.53 0.08
C TYR A 389 -17.46 17.96 0.61
N ASP A 390 -17.51 18.93 -0.30
CA ASP A 390 -17.37 20.35 0.00
C ASP A 390 -18.73 21.03 0.15
N SER A 391 -19.17 21.18 1.40
CA SER A 391 -20.43 21.84 1.74
C SER A 391 -20.49 23.33 1.37
N SER A 392 -19.36 23.99 1.12
CA SER A 392 -19.35 25.39 0.67
C SER A 392 -19.87 25.56 -0.76
N GLN A 393 -19.83 24.48 -1.56
CA GLN A 393 -20.46 24.41 -2.88
C GLN A 393 -21.96 24.09 -2.80
N LYS A 394 -22.57 24.21 -1.61
CA LYS A 394 -23.97 23.84 -1.31
C LYS A 394 -24.23 22.35 -1.63
N ILE A 395 -23.26 21.51 -1.32
CA ILE A 395 -23.38 20.05 -1.40
C ILE A 395 -23.82 19.55 -0.02
N GLU A 396 -24.95 18.85 0.01
CA GLU A 396 -25.52 18.22 1.19
C GLU A 396 -25.58 16.71 0.97
N LEU A 397 -25.05 15.94 1.92
CA LEU A 397 -25.30 14.51 2.00
C LEU A 397 -26.56 14.29 2.84
N VAL A 398 -27.67 13.94 2.18
CA VAL A 398 -28.98 13.74 2.82
C VAL A 398 -28.97 12.45 3.63
N SER A 399 -28.42 11.37 3.06
CA SER A 399 -28.22 10.10 3.76
C SER A 399 -27.13 9.28 3.09
N ALA A 400 -26.56 8.33 3.82
CA ALA A 400 -25.63 7.35 3.27
C ALA A 400 -25.82 5.98 3.92
N SER A 401 -25.71 4.92 3.13
CA SER A 401 -25.94 3.55 3.61
C SER A 401 -25.22 2.52 2.75
N LEU A 402 -24.96 1.35 3.33
CA LEU A 402 -24.48 0.20 2.57
C LEU A 402 -25.66 -0.44 1.82
N LEU A 403 -25.41 -0.90 0.60
CA LEU A 403 -26.39 -1.64 -0.18
C LEU A 403 -26.43 -3.09 0.27
N GLU A 404 -27.60 -3.52 0.73
CA GLU A 404 -27.86 -4.90 1.12
C GLU A 404 -28.72 -5.59 0.05
N LYS A 405 -28.53 -6.91 -0.11
CA LYS A 405 -29.42 -7.71 -0.95
C LYS A 405 -30.70 -8.03 -0.18
N GLU A 406 -31.79 -8.29 -0.90
CA GLU A 406 -33.06 -8.72 -0.30
C GLU A 406 -32.90 -9.98 0.56
N ASN A 407 -33.78 -10.10 1.57
CA ASN A 407 -33.78 -11.18 2.55
C ASN A 407 -33.67 -12.56 1.90
N GLY A 408 -32.65 -13.32 2.28
CA GLY A 408 -32.41 -14.69 1.82
C GLY A 408 -31.34 -14.85 0.74
N LYS A 409 -30.87 -13.75 0.11
CA LYS A 409 -29.68 -13.78 -0.77
C LYS A 409 -28.40 -13.58 0.06
N ALA A 410 -27.30 -14.23 -0.35
CA ALA A 410 -26.00 -14.01 0.28
C ALA A 410 -25.53 -12.56 0.07
N PRO A 411 -24.92 -11.91 1.09
CA PRO A 411 -24.48 -10.52 1.00
C PRO A 411 -23.41 -10.34 -0.09
N PHE A 412 -23.26 -9.11 -0.57
CA PHE A 412 -22.14 -8.75 -1.45
C PHE A 412 -20.81 -9.05 -0.74
N ALA A 413 -19.81 -9.50 -1.50
CA ALA A 413 -18.45 -9.70 -0.96
C ALA A 413 -17.86 -8.39 -0.43
N ARG A 414 -18.14 -7.29 -1.15
CA ARG A 414 -17.93 -5.90 -0.76
C ARG A 414 -19.23 -5.16 -1.03
N MET A 415 -19.85 -4.65 0.02
CA MET A 415 -21.11 -3.93 -0.06
C MET A 415 -20.88 -2.55 -0.70
N PRO A 416 -21.61 -2.20 -1.78
CA PRO A 416 -21.63 -0.85 -2.32
C PRO A 416 -22.02 0.17 -1.26
N TYR A 417 -21.43 1.36 -1.29
CA TYR A 417 -21.79 2.44 -0.39
C TYR A 417 -22.51 3.56 -1.15
N LEU A 418 -23.75 3.83 -0.76
CA LEU A 418 -24.62 4.82 -1.38
C LEU A 418 -24.52 6.13 -0.61
N GLY A 419 -24.41 7.24 -1.33
CA GLY A 419 -24.61 8.59 -0.81
C GLY A 419 -25.69 9.29 -1.61
N PHE A 420 -26.74 9.75 -0.93
CA PHE A 420 -27.81 10.57 -1.50
C PHE A 420 -27.43 12.02 -1.33
N PHE A 421 -27.11 12.69 -2.43
CA PHE A 421 -26.61 14.06 -2.41
C PHE A 421 -27.61 15.03 -3.02
N ARG A 422 -27.76 16.16 -2.35
CA ARG A 422 -28.38 17.36 -2.92
C ARG A 422 -27.30 18.37 -3.22
N VAL A 423 -27.21 18.80 -4.46
CA VAL A 423 -26.15 19.69 -4.96
C VAL A 423 -26.75 21.00 -5.46
N ASN A 424 -26.24 22.11 -4.89
CA ASN A 424 -26.70 23.47 -5.20
C ASN A 424 -28.20 23.70 -4.98
N GLY A 425 -28.87 22.82 -4.22
CA GLY A 425 -30.32 22.84 -4.01
C GLY A 425 -31.13 22.70 -5.30
N GLN A 426 -30.51 22.14 -6.35
CA GLN A 426 -31.12 22.00 -7.67
C GLN A 426 -30.96 20.60 -8.23
N LEU A 427 -29.83 19.91 -8.01
CA LEU A 427 -29.63 18.54 -8.50
C LEU A 427 -29.64 17.60 -7.31
N ASP A 428 -30.60 16.70 -7.27
CA ASP A 428 -30.55 15.54 -6.43
C ASP A 428 -29.87 14.38 -7.21
N CYS A 429 -29.04 13.57 -6.53
CA CYS A 429 -28.38 12.43 -7.18
C CYS A 429 -27.95 11.36 -6.17
N VAL A 430 -27.83 10.12 -6.64
CA VAL A 430 -27.24 9.00 -5.88
C VAL A 430 -25.85 8.67 -6.41
N VAL A 431 -24.85 8.78 -5.55
CA VAL A 431 -23.49 8.34 -5.83
C VAL A 431 -23.26 6.98 -5.17
N VAL A 432 -22.88 5.99 -5.96
CA VAL A 432 -22.62 4.62 -5.52
C VAL A 432 -21.13 4.34 -5.62
N SER A 433 -20.46 4.26 -4.48
CA SER A 433 -19.05 3.84 -4.39
C SER A 433 -18.96 2.32 -4.52
N LEU A 434 -18.22 1.85 -5.53
CA LEU A 434 -18.04 0.44 -5.84
C LEU A 434 -16.57 0.05 -5.78
N HIS A 435 -16.30 -1.11 -5.19
CA HIS A 435 -15.02 -1.77 -5.29
C HIS A 435 -15.24 -3.26 -5.55
N LEU A 436 -15.13 -3.65 -6.82
CA LEU A 436 -15.25 -5.05 -7.24
C LEU A 436 -13.92 -5.75 -7.04
N LYS A 437 -13.89 -7.04 -6.70
CA LYS A 437 -12.61 -7.73 -6.50
C LYS A 437 -11.97 -8.09 -7.84
N ALA A 438 -10.77 -7.59 -8.11
CA ALA A 438 -9.87 -8.27 -9.05
C ALA A 438 -9.43 -9.58 -8.40
N THR A 439 -9.66 -10.70 -9.06
CA THR A 439 -8.88 -11.90 -8.75
C THR A 439 -7.68 -11.97 -9.69
N GLY A 440 -6.54 -12.26 -9.07
CA GLY A 440 -5.27 -12.46 -9.73
C GLY A 440 -5.34 -13.58 -10.75
N LEU A 441 -4.49 -13.44 -11.75
CA LEU A 441 -4.22 -14.42 -12.79
C LEU A 441 -3.84 -15.78 -12.15
N MET A 442 -4.76 -16.75 -12.14
CA MET A 442 -4.63 -18.15 -12.59
C MET A 442 -5.85 -19.00 -12.18
N GLY A 443 -6.08 -20.11 -12.91
CA GLY A 443 -7.30 -20.92 -12.96
C GLY A 443 -7.89 -21.37 -11.61
N GLU A 444 -9.23 -21.51 -11.61
CA GLU A 444 -10.19 -21.59 -10.48
C GLU A 444 -10.80 -20.23 -10.06
N ASP A 445 -10.05 -19.13 -10.08
CA ASP A 445 -10.56 -17.81 -9.66
C ASP A 445 -11.31 -17.03 -10.77
N LEU A 446 -11.25 -17.48 -12.03
CA LEU A 446 -11.93 -16.85 -13.17
C LEU A 446 -13.46 -16.99 -13.07
N ASP A 447 -13.94 -18.11 -12.51
CA ASP A 447 -15.37 -18.35 -12.31
C ASP A 447 -15.93 -17.53 -11.14
N ARG A 448 -15.06 -17.15 -10.20
CA ARG A 448 -15.37 -16.26 -9.09
C ARG A 448 -15.47 -14.80 -9.54
N THR A 449 -14.63 -14.37 -10.49
CA THR A 449 -14.76 -13.06 -11.17
C THR A 449 -16.09 -12.97 -11.92
N LYS A 450 -16.49 -14.02 -12.65
CA LYS A 450 -17.80 -14.09 -13.33
C LYS A 450 -18.95 -13.99 -12.33
N ALA A 451 -18.83 -14.61 -11.15
CA ALA A 451 -19.84 -14.51 -10.09
C ALA A 451 -19.93 -13.10 -9.48
N GLU A 452 -18.81 -12.38 -9.38
CA GLU A 452 -18.79 -11.00 -8.89
C GLU A 452 -19.21 -9.97 -9.96
N VAL A 453 -19.02 -10.19 -11.26
CA VAL A 453 -19.65 -9.30 -12.25
C VAL A 453 -21.11 -9.65 -12.53
N ALA A 454 -21.51 -10.91 -12.34
CA ALA A 454 -22.93 -11.26 -12.21
C ALA A 454 -23.61 -10.46 -11.07
N THR A 455 -22.81 -10.06 -10.06
CA THR A 455 -23.22 -9.21 -8.95
C THR A 455 -23.54 -7.77 -9.37
N MET A 456 -23.10 -7.28 -10.54
CA MET A 456 -23.54 -5.98 -11.08
C MET A 456 -25.04 -5.99 -11.41
N SER A 457 -25.57 -7.13 -11.87
CA SER A 457 -27.01 -7.27 -12.09
C SER A 457 -27.78 -7.19 -10.78
N ASP A 458 -27.25 -7.83 -9.72
CA ASP A 458 -27.79 -7.72 -8.36
C ASP A 458 -27.69 -6.29 -7.81
N VAL A 459 -26.56 -5.59 -8.03
CA VAL A 459 -26.41 -4.18 -7.62
C VAL A 459 -27.48 -3.32 -8.28
N LEU A 460 -27.66 -3.43 -9.59
CA LEU A 460 -28.67 -2.65 -10.33
C LEU A 460 -30.10 -3.00 -9.92
N GLU A 461 -30.38 -4.28 -9.65
CA GLU A 461 -31.67 -4.71 -9.10
C GLU A 461 -31.89 -4.09 -7.71
N CYS A 462 -30.94 -4.23 -6.79
CA CYS A 462 -31.03 -3.68 -5.44
C CYS A 462 -31.18 -2.16 -5.46
N LEU A 463 -30.43 -1.46 -6.32
CA LEU A 463 -30.54 0.00 -6.50
C LEU A 463 -31.96 0.39 -6.91
N ARG A 464 -32.58 -0.31 -7.85
CA ARG A 464 -33.97 -0.04 -8.25
C ARG A 464 -34.98 -0.20 -7.10
N HIS A 465 -34.71 -1.07 -6.13
CA HIS A 465 -35.59 -1.28 -4.97
C HIS A 465 -35.34 -0.25 -3.85
N HIS A 466 -34.09 0.16 -3.65
CA HIS A 466 -33.68 1.07 -2.57
C HIS A 466 -33.74 2.56 -2.97
N VAL A 467 -33.43 2.87 -4.22
CA VAL A 467 -33.50 4.21 -4.80
C VAL A 467 -34.87 4.36 -5.44
N LYS A 468 -35.80 5.00 -4.71
CA LYS A 468 -37.15 5.30 -5.19
C LYS A 468 -37.26 6.78 -5.48
N GLY A 469 -37.76 7.13 -6.66
CA GLY A 469 -37.96 8.52 -7.09
C GLY A 469 -36.78 9.06 -7.88
N GLU A 470 -35.57 8.91 -7.36
CA GLU A 470 -34.34 9.46 -7.95
C GLU A 470 -33.81 8.63 -9.13
N GLU A 471 -33.63 9.27 -10.29
CA GLU A 471 -33.13 8.66 -11.53
C GLU A 471 -31.67 9.02 -11.85
N ASP A 472 -31.12 10.07 -11.21
CA ASP A 472 -29.74 10.52 -11.32
C ASP A 472 -28.78 9.64 -10.51
N VAL A 473 -28.44 8.48 -11.08
CA VAL A 473 -27.56 7.47 -10.47
C VAL A 473 -26.17 7.48 -11.11
N ILE A 474 -25.15 7.59 -10.26
CA ILE A 474 -23.73 7.62 -10.62
C ILE A 474 -23.02 6.46 -9.94
N LEU A 475 -22.46 5.53 -10.71
CA LEU A 475 -21.67 4.40 -10.20
C LEU A 475 -20.19 4.69 -10.40
N ALA A 476 -19.41 4.74 -9.32
CA ALA A 476 -18.02 5.18 -9.38
C ALA A 476 -17.10 4.34 -8.48
N GLY A 477 -15.87 4.08 -8.92
CA GLY A 477 -14.89 3.33 -8.13
C GLY A 477 -14.05 2.36 -8.95
N ASP A 478 -13.42 1.41 -8.27
CA ASP A 478 -12.58 0.39 -8.87
C ASP A 478 -13.41 -0.84 -9.25
N PHE A 479 -13.64 -1.00 -10.55
CA PHE A 479 -14.38 -2.14 -11.08
C PHE A 479 -13.46 -3.30 -11.48
N ASN A 480 -12.14 -3.11 -11.40
CA ASN A 480 -11.12 -4.10 -11.77
C ASN A 480 -11.20 -4.62 -13.22
N LEU A 481 -12.00 -3.96 -14.07
CA LEU A 481 -12.21 -4.30 -15.47
C LEU A 481 -12.33 -3.02 -16.31
N THR A 482 -11.88 -3.12 -17.55
CA THR A 482 -11.99 -2.04 -18.53
C THR A 482 -13.45 -1.77 -18.91
N PRO A 483 -13.83 -0.51 -19.21
CA PRO A 483 -15.20 -0.15 -19.59
C PRO A 483 -15.80 -0.98 -20.73
N ASN A 484 -14.99 -1.35 -21.72
CA ASN A 484 -15.44 -2.11 -22.91
C ASN A 484 -15.62 -3.61 -22.65
N ASN A 485 -15.35 -4.08 -21.44
CA ASN A 485 -15.53 -5.48 -21.10
C ASN A 485 -17.01 -5.88 -21.24
N LYS A 486 -17.28 -7.05 -21.87
CA LYS A 486 -18.63 -7.60 -22.09
C LYS A 486 -19.44 -7.75 -20.80
N GLU A 487 -18.78 -7.90 -19.66
CA GLU A 487 -19.47 -8.04 -18.38
C GLU A 487 -20.25 -6.76 -17.99
N PHE A 488 -19.94 -5.62 -18.62
CA PHE A 488 -20.71 -4.37 -18.50
C PHE A 488 -21.75 -4.17 -19.62
N ASP A 489 -22.02 -5.18 -20.46
CA ASP A 489 -23.06 -5.11 -21.50
C ASP A 489 -24.45 -4.84 -20.89
N ASN A 490 -24.72 -5.39 -19.71
CA ASN A 490 -25.98 -5.16 -19.01
C ASN A 490 -26.14 -3.69 -18.57
N LEU A 491 -25.08 -3.07 -18.04
CA LEU A 491 -25.06 -1.63 -17.72
C LEU A 491 -25.37 -0.79 -18.97
N ARG A 492 -24.67 -1.08 -20.08
CA ARG A 492 -24.89 -0.40 -21.36
C ARG A 492 -26.31 -0.60 -21.89
N ALA A 493 -26.84 -1.84 -21.83
CA ALA A 493 -28.20 -2.15 -22.26
C ALA A 493 -29.26 -1.40 -21.45
N ARG A 494 -28.97 -1.12 -20.17
CA ARG A 494 -29.79 -0.27 -19.28
C ARG A 494 -29.56 1.24 -19.50
N GLY A 495 -28.70 1.61 -20.44
CA GLY A 495 -28.46 2.99 -20.85
C GLY A 495 -27.44 3.74 -19.98
N PHE A 496 -26.64 3.06 -19.17
CA PHE A 496 -25.51 3.70 -18.50
C PHE A 496 -24.40 4.02 -19.50
N LEU A 497 -23.80 5.20 -19.36
CA LEU A 497 -22.67 5.67 -20.14
C LEU A 497 -21.44 5.75 -19.26
N ASN A 498 -20.30 5.20 -19.71
CA ASN A 498 -19.04 5.38 -19.01
C ASN A 498 -18.40 6.73 -19.38
N CYS A 499 -17.99 7.49 -18.38
CA CYS A 499 -17.36 8.80 -18.56
C CYS A 499 -15.85 8.70 -18.84
N ILE A 500 -15.20 7.61 -18.43
CA ILE A 500 -13.73 7.46 -18.56
C ILE A 500 -13.39 6.80 -19.90
N ASP A 501 -12.44 7.36 -20.63
CA ASP A 501 -12.02 6.75 -21.89
C ASP A 501 -11.35 5.38 -21.64
N SER A 502 -11.78 4.38 -22.40
CA SER A 502 -11.36 2.99 -22.22
C SER A 502 -9.87 2.72 -22.48
N ASN A 503 -9.18 3.63 -23.17
CA ASN A 503 -7.75 3.54 -23.45
C ASN A 503 -6.91 4.37 -22.48
N THR A 504 -7.55 5.09 -21.54
CA THR A 504 -6.86 5.97 -20.59
C THR A 504 -6.56 5.19 -19.31
N PRO A 505 -5.28 4.93 -18.97
CA PRO A 505 -4.95 4.16 -17.77
C PRO A 505 -5.34 4.90 -16.49
N THR A 506 -5.91 4.16 -15.54
CA THR A 506 -6.32 4.65 -14.21
C THR A 506 -5.39 4.15 -13.09
N ASN A 507 -4.44 3.28 -13.41
CA ASN A 507 -3.40 2.86 -12.47
C ASN A 507 -2.10 3.67 -12.64
N ILE A 508 -1.27 3.72 -11.61
CA ILE A 508 0.06 4.36 -11.65
C ILE A 508 1.06 3.56 -10.84
N SER A 509 2.34 3.63 -11.22
CA SER A 509 3.43 3.13 -10.40
C SER A 509 4.69 3.96 -10.61
N LEU A 510 5.65 3.87 -9.69
CA LEU A 510 6.96 4.51 -9.88
C LEU A 510 7.74 3.98 -11.08
N LYS A 511 7.44 2.75 -11.55
CA LYS A 511 8.08 2.13 -12.72
C LYS A 511 7.38 2.47 -14.03
N ASN A 512 6.09 2.79 -13.96
CA ASN A 512 5.25 3.12 -15.09
C ASN A 512 4.27 4.21 -14.66
N GLN A 513 4.67 5.46 -14.87
CA GLN A 513 3.86 6.64 -14.54
C GLN A 513 2.71 6.84 -15.54
N GLU A 514 2.84 6.35 -16.77
CA GLU A 514 1.77 6.40 -17.77
C GLU A 514 0.62 5.45 -17.43
N GLY A 515 0.92 4.36 -16.71
CA GLY A 515 -0.05 3.32 -16.37
C GLY A 515 -0.22 2.31 -17.50
N SER A 516 -1.07 1.32 -17.29
CA SER A 516 -1.31 0.24 -18.27
C SER A 516 -2.71 -0.37 -18.19
N LYS A 517 -3.52 0.01 -17.21
CA LYS A 517 -4.79 -0.61 -16.86
C LYS A 517 -5.82 0.48 -16.59
N THR A 518 -7.03 0.28 -17.08
CA THR A 518 -8.20 1.14 -16.87
C THR A 518 -9.21 0.35 -16.06
N TYR A 519 -9.09 0.40 -14.74
CA TYR A 519 -9.93 -0.38 -13.83
C TYR A 519 -10.97 0.48 -13.11
N ASP A 520 -10.64 1.74 -12.89
CA ASP A 520 -11.49 2.71 -12.22
C ASP A 520 -12.43 3.34 -13.25
N ASN A 521 -13.73 3.30 -12.98
CA ASN A 521 -14.75 3.75 -13.92
C ASN A 521 -15.77 4.68 -13.25
N ILE A 522 -16.41 5.54 -14.05
CA ILE A 522 -17.58 6.34 -13.64
C ILE A 522 -18.67 6.11 -14.68
N TRP A 523 -19.74 5.44 -14.27
CA TRP A 523 -20.92 5.19 -15.09
C TRP A 523 -22.07 6.09 -14.65
N ILE A 524 -22.66 6.80 -15.59
CA ILE A 524 -23.79 7.72 -15.34
C ILE A 524 -25.07 7.19 -15.98
N SER A 525 -26.19 7.30 -15.28
CA SER A 525 -27.50 6.88 -15.77
C SER A 525 -27.92 7.67 -17.02
N ARG A 526 -28.94 7.21 -17.73
CA ARG A 526 -29.51 7.94 -18.87
C ARG A 526 -29.98 9.34 -18.48
N GLN A 527 -30.45 9.49 -17.25
CA GLN A 527 -30.92 10.75 -16.72
C GLN A 527 -29.74 11.70 -16.44
N THR A 528 -28.71 11.21 -15.76
CA THR A 528 -27.51 12.00 -15.45
C THR A 528 -26.74 12.45 -16.67
N GLN A 529 -26.82 11.71 -17.77
CA GLN A 529 -26.28 12.14 -19.06
C GLN A 529 -26.84 13.49 -19.53
N LYS A 530 -28.05 13.88 -19.13
CA LYS A 530 -28.65 15.17 -19.50
C LYS A 530 -28.00 16.36 -18.81
N VAL A 531 -27.44 16.12 -17.61
CA VAL A 531 -26.70 17.13 -16.83
C VAL A 531 -25.18 16.92 -16.91
N TRP A 532 -24.70 15.93 -17.66
CA TRP A 532 -23.27 15.75 -17.90
C TRP A 532 -22.71 16.84 -18.83
N THR A 533 -21.57 17.41 -18.45
CA THR A 533 -20.92 18.46 -19.24
C THR A 533 -20.19 17.93 -20.47
N GLY A 534 -19.89 16.62 -20.49
CA GLY A 534 -18.96 15.99 -21.43
C GLY A 534 -17.51 15.97 -20.93
N ASN A 535 -17.19 16.68 -19.84
CA ASN A 535 -15.87 16.70 -19.25
C ASN A 535 -15.69 15.57 -18.21
N SER A 536 -14.58 14.85 -18.32
CA SER A 536 -14.13 13.80 -17.40
C SER A 536 -12.62 13.63 -17.55
N GLY A 537 -11.98 12.93 -16.62
CA GLY A 537 -10.53 12.71 -16.72
C GLY A 537 -9.93 11.84 -15.64
N VAL A 538 -8.63 11.59 -15.78
CA VAL A 538 -7.80 10.87 -14.82
C VAL A 538 -6.69 11.82 -14.37
N VAL A 539 -6.59 12.06 -13.06
CA VAL A 539 -5.51 12.85 -12.48
C VAL A 539 -4.26 11.99 -12.41
N ARG A 540 -3.18 12.39 -13.07
CA ARG A 540 -1.92 11.60 -13.11
C ARG A 540 -0.74 12.32 -12.47
N GLU A 541 -0.85 13.62 -12.25
CA GLU A 541 0.21 14.45 -11.69
C GLU A 541 0.05 14.64 -10.18
N GLY A 542 1.15 14.89 -9.48
CA GLY A 542 1.12 15.19 -8.05
C GLY A 542 0.75 14.01 -7.14
N LEU A 543 0.75 12.77 -7.63
CA LEU A 543 0.35 11.59 -6.83
C LEU A 543 1.49 10.97 -6.01
N SER A 544 2.69 11.54 -6.07
CA SER A 544 3.87 11.11 -5.32
C SER A 544 4.41 12.23 -4.44
N SER A 545 5.19 11.86 -3.43
CA SER A 545 5.88 12.82 -2.58
C SER A 545 7.18 12.24 -2.02
N PRO A 546 8.26 13.07 -1.91
CA PRO A 546 9.50 12.68 -1.25
C PRO A 546 9.29 12.35 0.24
N TRP A 547 8.15 12.67 0.82
CA TRP A 547 7.82 12.36 2.22
C TRP A 547 7.05 11.04 2.39
N ILE A 548 6.80 10.32 1.31
CA ILE A 548 6.14 9.02 1.33
C ILE A 548 7.20 7.92 1.26
N PRO A 549 7.19 6.93 2.17
CA PRO A 549 8.07 5.77 2.09
C PRO A 549 7.83 4.93 0.81
N ASN A 550 8.90 4.39 0.25
CA ASN A 550 8.91 3.45 -0.87
C ASN A 550 9.91 2.33 -0.57
N GLY A 551 9.48 1.37 0.25
CA GLY A 551 10.38 0.36 0.83
C GLY A 551 11.42 1.02 1.72
N TRP A 552 12.70 0.91 1.36
CA TRP A 552 13.83 1.52 2.09
C TRP A 552 14.24 2.91 1.55
N GLN A 553 13.51 3.41 0.55
CA GLN A 553 13.73 4.74 -0.04
C GLN A 553 12.56 5.67 0.30
N TRP A 554 12.77 6.96 0.09
CA TRP A 554 11.74 7.99 0.13
C TRP A 554 11.30 8.35 -1.30
N GLY A 555 10.10 8.92 -1.48
CA GLY A 555 9.57 9.23 -2.82
C GLY A 555 8.49 8.28 -3.32
N GLY A 556 7.62 7.80 -2.44
CA GLY A 556 6.51 6.92 -2.77
C GLY A 556 5.32 7.61 -3.45
N ILE A 557 4.39 6.78 -3.93
CA ILE A 557 3.06 7.19 -4.41
C ILE A 557 2.03 6.94 -3.30
N VAL A 558 0.96 7.73 -3.28
CA VAL A 558 -0.13 7.53 -2.32
C VAL A 558 -0.90 6.24 -2.58
N SER A 559 -1.18 5.94 -3.84
CA SER A 559 -1.95 4.77 -4.27
C SER A 559 -1.45 4.34 -5.65
N ASP A 560 -1.59 3.06 -5.97
CA ASP A 560 -1.43 2.54 -7.33
C ASP A 560 -2.65 2.82 -8.22
N HIS A 561 -3.69 3.44 -7.68
CA HIS A 561 -4.86 3.97 -8.40
C HIS A 561 -4.84 5.50 -8.46
N CYS A 562 -5.33 6.01 -9.57
CA CYS A 562 -5.41 7.43 -9.85
C CYS A 562 -6.82 7.95 -9.60
N PRO A 563 -6.98 9.17 -9.07
CA PRO A 563 -8.28 9.79 -8.99
C PRO A 563 -8.85 9.95 -10.40
N ILE A 564 -10.08 9.49 -10.59
CA ILE A 564 -10.86 9.73 -11.80
C ILE A 564 -11.99 10.70 -11.48
N PHE A 565 -12.45 11.48 -12.44
CA PHE A 565 -13.54 12.42 -12.22
C PHE A 565 -14.46 12.58 -13.44
N THR A 566 -15.67 13.03 -13.17
CA THR A 566 -16.62 13.54 -14.15
C THR A 566 -17.18 14.88 -13.69
N GLU A 567 -17.61 15.72 -14.62
CA GLU A 567 -18.13 17.06 -14.35
C GLU A 567 -19.59 17.17 -14.77
N LEU A 568 -20.44 17.61 -13.83
CA LEU A 568 -21.89 17.70 -14.00
C LEU A 568 -22.34 19.16 -13.83
N TYR A 569 -23.31 19.59 -14.63
CA TYR A 569 -24.06 20.81 -14.37
C TYR A 569 -24.94 20.63 -13.13
N VAL A 570 -25.10 21.69 -12.35
CA VAL A 570 -25.84 21.67 -11.08
C VAL A 570 -26.85 22.82 -10.98
N ASP A 571 -27.29 23.31 -12.12
CA ASP A 571 -28.21 24.44 -12.22
C ASP A 571 -29.68 24.03 -12.33
N LYS A 572 -29.98 22.75 -12.58
CA LYS A 572 -31.33 22.19 -12.67
C LYS A 572 -31.33 20.69 -12.32
N ASP A 573 -32.41 20.26 -11.70
CA ASP A 573 -32.84 18.86 -11.77
C ASP A 573 -33.63 18.66 -13.06
N LEU A 574 -33.34 17.60 -13.78
CA LEU A 574 -34.06 17.26 -15.01
C LEU A 574 -34.90 16.00 -14.85
N ASP A 575 -34.83 15.36 -13.69
CA ASP A 575 -35.64 14.19 -13.38
C ASP A 575 -36.99 14.62 -12.77
N ARG A 576 -37.84 13.67 -12.40
CA ARG A 576 -39.15 13.96 -11.80
C ARG A 576 -39.21 13.64 -10.31
N GLY A 577 -38.16 13.10 -9.70
CA GLY A 577 -38.18 12.57 -8.36
C GLY A 577 -37.21 13.30 -7.44
N ASP A 578 -37.72 13.78 -6.32
CA ASP A 578 -36.90 14.42 -5.30
C ASP A 578 -36.52 13.36 -4.25
N ILE A 579 -35.28 13.43 -3.75
CA ILE A 579 -34.78 12.59 -2.65
C ILE A 579 -35.70 12.70 -1.40
N GLY A 580 -36.60 13.70 -1.33
CA GLY A 580 -37.56 13.95 -0.26
C GLY A 580 -38.96 13.32 -0.32
N VAL A 581 -39.45 12.74 -1.43
CA VAL A 581 -40.89 12.27 -1.50
C VAL A 581 -41.13 10.92 -0.81
N GLY A 582 -40.10 10.30 -0.22
CA GLY A 582 -40.17 9.01 0.50
C GLY A 582 -39.76 9.05 1.97
N ALA A 583 -39.54 10.24 2.56
CA ALA A 583 -38.92 10.38 3.88
C ALA A 583 -39.76 9.83 5.07
N GLU A 584 -41.04 9.52 4.89
CA GLU A 584 -41.84 8.80 5.92
C GLU A 584 -41.70 7.26 5.86
N GLY A 585 -40.99 6.72 4.86
CA GLY A 585 -40.89 5.27 4.65
C GLY A 585 -39.55 4.63 5.01
N ILE A 586 -38.47 5.40 5.15
CA ILE A 586 -37.15 4.82 5.42
C ILE A 586 -36.85 4.88 6.92
N ARG A 587 -37.36 3.88 7.65
CA ARG A 587 -36.88 3.58 9.00
C ARG A 587 -35.43 3.09 8.90
N PHE A 588 -34.49 4.01 9.06
CA PHE A 588 -33.11 3.67 9.35
C PHE A 588 -32.99 3.37 10.85
N ILE A 589 -32.46 2.18 11.17
CA ILE A 589 -31.94 1.91 12.51
C ILE A 589 -30.71 2.81 12.66
N VAL A 590 -30.91 3.94 13.32
CA VAL A 590 -29.83 4.76 13.87
C VAL A 590 -29.13 3.89 14.90
N GLY A 591 -27.95 3.38 14.54
CA GLY A 591 -27.01 2.88 15.52
C GLY A 591 -26.61 4.05 16.41
N ALA A 592 -26.92 3.93 17.69
CA ALA A 592 -26.64 4.93 18.71
C ALA A 592 -25.16 5.31 18.71
N ASP A 593 -24.90 6.63 18.80
CA ASP A 593 -23.62 7.19 19.24
C ASP A 593 -23.19 6.56 20.58
N PRO A 594 -21.88 6.40 20.84
CA PRO A 594 -21.38 6.23 22.20
C PRO A 594 -21.53 7.50 23.05
#